data_AF-G8PGR6-F1
#
_entry.id   AF-G8PGR6-F1
#
_cell.length_a   1.000
_cell.length_b   1.000
_cell.length_c   1.000
_cell.angle_alpha   90.00
_cell.angle_beta   90.00
_cell.angle_gamma   90.00
#
_symmetry.space_group_name_H-M   'P 1'
#
loop_
_entity.id
_entity.type
_entity.pdbx_description
1 polymer ?
#
loop_
_entity_poly.entity_id
_entity_poly.type
_entity_poly.pdbx_seq_one_letter_code
_entity_poly.pdbx_strand_id
1 'polypeptide(L)'
;MLVAQALVTLPVQADSAHQNEEETSWVNCADEGKHCYPDSDGIVTLRYGEGDNYTYIITQGLDRISCNNFWGNPSDGQNKKCAYTTANLLKVATEGSYSDVAKQGETFSLPDTGKMHWIRYGSGNVWMYTVMSGDGKQTVDCSNDYFNYNPSDGTTKVCQYSKDAYYTLSDNETLTECATEGQSCTPKVGDVVLMRYGTDNQYDWRFMHSADNIYECNNETFGPNPIHETKRCYWMAVAPSATSTFGLWSKVESCQGQGCTISKQLSIGTSRTNTWSTTAEWTSTVTESVEESFEVLGAGGKVSEQVSMSFALSENFQTALSQSVTDTYTATCNPDKHATNRALFQFQTNTTESCLENGSCTGATYTQDYA
;
A
#
# COMPACT_ATOMS: atom_id res chain seq x y z
N MET A 1 -39.50 -24.82 -49.34
CA MET A 1 -38.55 -25.47 -48.40
C MET A 1 -37.69 -24.37 -47.82
N LEU A 2 -37.99 -23.93 -46.59
CA LEU A 2 -37.25 -22.90 -45.90
C LEU A 2 -35.98 -23.49 -45.28
N VAL A 3 -34.88 -22.77 -45.45
CA VAL A 3 -33.55 -23.05 -44.91
C VAL A 3 -33.50 -22.60 -43.45
N ALA A 4 -33.15 -23.50 -42.53
CA ALA A 4 -32.90 -23.18 -41.13
C ALA A 4 -31.53 -22.53 -40.99
N GLN A 5 -31.48 -21.26 -40.57
CA GLN A 5 -30.25 -20.59 -40.15
C GLN A 5 -30.07 -20.79 -38.63
N ALA A 6 -28.91 -21.33 -38.26
CA ALA A 6 -28.46 -21.42 -36.88
C ALA A 6 -28.12 -20.02 -36.36
N LEU A 7 -28.75 -19.62 -35.25
CA LEU A 7 -28.38 -18.43 -34.48
C LEU A 7 -27.09 -18.74 -33.72
N VAL A 8 -25.98 -18.21 -34.21
CA VAL A 8 -24.72 -18.13 -33.49
C VAL A 8 -24.86 -17.02 -32.44
N THR A 9 -24.86 -17.38 -31.17
CA THR A 9 -24.74 -16.43 -30.06
C THR A 9 -23.30 -15.89 -30.03
N LEU A 10 -23.15 -14.61 -30.34
CA LEU A 10 -21.90 -13.86 -30.14
C LEU A 10 -21.70 -13.62 -28.63
N PRO A 11 -20.48 -13.76 -28.09
CA PRO A 11 -20.19 -13.30 -26.74
C PRO A 11 -20.31 -11.78 -26.68
N VAL A 12 -21.05 -11.28 -25.69
CA VAL A 12 -21.09 -9.86 -25.34
C VAL A 12 -19.71 -9.50 -24.82
N GLN A 13 -18.89 -8.89 -25.68
CA GLN A 13 -17.67 -8.20 -25.25
C GLN A 13 -18.10 -7.06 -24.33
N ALA A 14 -17.76 -7.19 -23.05
CA ALA A 14 -17.66 -6.05 -22.16
C ALA A 14 -16.63 -5.11 -22.79
N ASP A 15 -17.05 -3.88 -23.08
CA ASP A 15 -16.20 -2.84 -23.62
C ASP A 15 -15.11 -2.56 -22.58
N SER A 16 -13.91 -3.08 -22.86
CA SER A 16 -12.73 -2.88 -22.07
C SER A 16 -12.24 -1.45 -22.26
N ALA A 17 -12.85 -0.50 -21.56
CA ALA A 17 -12.17 0.72 -21.18
C ALA A 17 -11.20 0.40 -20.02
N HIS A 18 -10.27 -0.52 -20.26
CA HIS A 18 -9.07 -0.63 -19.45
C HIS A 18 -8.27 0.63 -19.74
N GLN A 19 -8.23 1.55 -18.78
CA GLN A 19 -7.07 2.41 -18.67
C GLN A 19 -5.87 1.46 -18.64
N ASN A 20 -4.90 1.68 -19.54
CA ASN A 20 -3.59 1.05 -19.43
C ASN A 20 -3.05 1.42 -18.04
N GLU A 21 -3.26 0.54 -17.05
CA GLU A 21 -2.42 0.48 -15.87
C GLU A 21 -1.03 0.15 -16.41
N GLU A 22 -0.14 1.15 -16.39
CA GLU A 22 1.29 0.87 -16.55
C GLU A 22 1.64 -0.18 -15.49
N GLU A 23 1.98 -1.40 -15.92
CA GLU A 23 2.74 -2.30 -15.08
C GLU A 23 3.90 -1.49 -14.50
N THR A 24 3.97 -1.36 -13.18
CA THR A 24 5.06 -0.65 -12.54
C THR A 24 6.36 -1.38 -12.86
N SER A 25 7.08 -0.89 -13.85
CA SER A 25 8.35 -1.46 -14.24
C SER A 25 9.44 -0.87 -13.36
N TRP A 26 10.03 -1.69 -12.50
CA TRP A 26 11.27 -1.32 -11.82
C TRP A 26 12.36 -1.09 -12.86
N VAL A 27 12.84 0.14 -12.98
CA VAL A 27 13.92 0.52 -13.89
C VAL A 27 15.25 0.38 -13.16
N ASN A 28 16.02 -0.65 -13.51
CA ASN A 28 17.41 -0.77 -13.06
C ASN A 28 18.21 0.45 -13.55
N CYS A 29 18.78 1.22 -12.62
CA CYS A 29 19.34 2.52 -12.93
C CYS A 29 20.83 2.67 -12.62
N ALA A 30 21.35 1.92 -11.64
CA ALA A 30 22.74 2.08 -11.21
C ALA A 30 23.26 0.85 -10.45
N ASP A 31 24.57 0.59 -10.58
CA ASP A 31 25.33 -0.23 -9.64
C ASP A 31 25.75 0.60 -8.40
N GLU A 32 26.10 -0.07 -7.30
CA GLU A 32 26.62 0.56 -6.09
C GLU A 32 27.79 1.53 -6.39
N GLY A 33 27.72 2.72 -5.79
CA GLY A 33 28.65 3.83 -6.00
C GLY A 33 28.35 4.71 -7.22
N LYS A 34 27.30 4.42 -8.00
CA LYS A 34 26.86 5.25 -9.14
C LYS A 34 25.63 6.10 -8.78
N HIS A 35 24.94 6.61 -9.80
CA HIS A 35 23.77 7.48 -9.64
C HIS A 35 22.63 7.04 -10.55
N CYS A 36 21.41 7.14 -10.03
CA CYS A 36 20.17 7.05 -10.79
C CYS A 36 19.72 8.44 -11.21
N TYR A 37 19.11 8.53 -12.40
CA TYR A 37 18.61 9.76 -13.00
C TYR A 37 17.15 9.55 -13.40
N PRO A 38 16.22 9.57 -12.43
CA PRO A 38 14.81 9.42 -12.74
C PRO A 38 14.32 10.65 -13.50
N ASP A 39 13.76 10.44 -14.70
CA ASP A 39 13.15 11.49 -15.51
C ASP A 39 11.70 11.72 -15.03
N SER A 40 11.54 12.27 -13.83
CA SER A 40 10.24 12.52 -13.21
C SER A 40 10.26 13.68 -12.21
N ASP A 41 9.26 14.56 -12.33
CA ASP A 41 8.96 15.58 -11.32
C ASP A 41 8.07 15.05 -10.18
N GLY A 42 7.59 13.81 -10.30
CA GLY A 42 6.69 13.15 -9.34
C GLY A 42 7.41 12.37 -8.25
N ILE A 43 6.65 11.58 -7.48
CA ILE A 43 7.19 10.66 -6.48
C ILE A 43 8.02 9.58 -7.17
N VAL A 44 9.22 9.35 -6.65
CA VAL A 44 10.11 8.27 -7.06
C VAL A 44 10.36 7.37 -5.85
N THR A 45 10.03 6.08 -5.99
CA THR A 45 10.43 5.05 -5.04
C THR A 45 11.66 4.34 -5.59
N LEU A 46 12.79 4.48 -4.90
CA LEU A 46 14.05 3.80 -5.20
C LEU A 46 14.20 2.60 -4.26
N ARG A 47 14.62 1.46 -4.78
CA ARG A 47 15.11 0.33 -3.96
C ARG A 47 16.63 0.21 -4.11
N TYR A 48 17.32 -0.05 -3.02
CA TYR A 48 18.77 -0.26 -2.97
C TYR A 48 19.09 -1.54 -2.20
N GLY A 49 19.82 -2.46 -2.82
CA GLY A 49 20.06 -3.79 -2.25
C GLY A 49 20.50 -4.82 -3.28
N GLU A 50 20.44 -6.10 -2.92
CA GLU A 50 20.76 -7.24 -3.81
C GLU A 50 19.80 -8.40 -3.53
N GLY A 51 19.42 -9.15 -4.56
CA GLY A 51 18.50 -10.29 -4.44
C GLY A 51 17.10 -9.85 -4.00
N ASP A 52 16.66 -10.30 -2.82
CA ASP A 52 15.41 -9.84 -2.20
C ASP A 52 15.71 -8.95 -0.98
N ASN A 53 16.93 -8.47 -0.79
CA ASN A 53 17.30 -7.73 0.42
C ASN A 53 17.54 -6.25 0.11
N TYR A 54 16.47 -5.45 0.23
CA TYR A 54 16.42 -4.04 -0.14
C TYR A 54 16.03 -3.11 1.01
N THR A 55 16.50 -1.87 0.93
CA THR A 55 15.91 -0.71 1.60
C THR A 55 15.24 0.18 0.55
N TYR A 56 14.13 0.82 0.93
CA TYR A 56 13.41 1.75 0.06
C TYR A 56 13.70 3.20 0.45
N ILE A 57 13.86 4.05 -0.56
CA ILE A 57 14.12 5.49 -0.44
C ILE A 57 13.08 6.21 -1.29
N ILE A 58 12.44 7.22 -0.71
CA ILE A 58 11.32 7.92 -1.32
C ILE A 58 11.70 9.39 -1.52
N THR A 59 11.56 9.86 -2.76
CA THR A 59 11.98 11.20 -3.16
C THR A 59 10.99 11.82 -4.14
N GLN A 60 11.09 13.13 -4.37
CA GLN A 60 10.36 13.85 -5.42
C GLN A 60 11.26 14.88 -6.07
N GLY A 61 11.19 14.98 -7.41
CA GLY A 61 11.83 16.05 -8.17
C GLY A 61 13.37 16.05 -8.14
N LEU A 62 14.00 14.94 -7.74
CA LEU A 62 15.46 14.79 -7.78
C LEU A 62 15.91 14.32 -9.16
N ASP A 63 16.75 15.10 -9.81
CA ASP A 63 17.37 14.76 -11.10
C ASP A 63 18.49 13.72 -10.98
N ARG A 64 19.05 13.58 -9.77
CA ARG A 64 20.14 12.67 -9.46
C ARG A 64 19.95 12.09 -8.07
N ILE A 65 20.00 10.76 -7.96
CA ILE A 65 19.94 10.05 -6.68
C ILE A 65 21.16 9.13 -6.58
N SER A 66 21.88 9.18 -5.46
CA SER A 66 23.05 8.32 -5.24
C SER A 66 22.64 6.88 -4.98
N CYS A 67 23.30 5.94 -5.66
CA CYS A 67 23.11 4.51 -5.43
C CYS A 67 24.22 4.01 -4.50
N ASN A 68 24.08 4.21 -3.19
CA ASN A 68 25.09 3.81 -2.20
C ASN A 68 24.47 3.62 -0.80
N ASN A 69 25.31 3.32 0.20
CA ASN A 69 24.91 2.98 1.57
C ASN A 69 24.39 4.15 2.41
N PHE A 70 24.11 5.33 1.84
CA PHE A 70 23.79 6.52 2.64
C PHE A 70 22.52 6.37 3.50
N TRP A 71 21.48 5.69 3.04
CA TRP A 71 20.28 5.43 3.88
C TRP A 71 20.35 4.11 4.65
N GLY A 72 21.41 3.33 4.46
CA GLY A 72 21.55 1.99 5.00
C GLY A 72 22.23 1.04 4.04
N ASN A 73 22.83 -0.02 4.60
CA ASN A 73 23.46 -1.10 3.87
C ASN A 73 22.71 -2.42 4.17
N PRO A 74 21.57 -2.67 3.50
CA PRO A 74 20.73 -3.84 3.82
C PRO A 74 21.41 -5.18 3.48
N SER A 75 22.29 -5.18 2.47
CA SER A 75 23.01 -6.36 1.98
C SER A 75 24.51 -6.17 2.08
N ASP A 76 25.05 -6.18 3.30
CA ASP A 76 26.47 -5.94 3.52
C ASP A 76 27.37 -6.98 2.82
N GLY A 77 28.49 -6.51 2.27
CA GLY A 77 29.43 -7.32 1.50
C GLY A 77 28.93 -7.81 0.13
N GLN A 78 27.70 -7.47 -0.28
CA GLN A 78 27.14 -7.84 -1.58
C GLN A 78 27.21 -6.70 -2.60
N ASN A 79 27.20 -7.06 -3.90
CA ASN A 79 27.17 -6.12 -5.02
C ASN A 79 25.77 -5.53 -5.19
N LYS A 80 25.49 -4.43 -4.49
CA LYS A 80 24.15 -3.85 -4.48
C LYS A 80 23.89 -3.05 -5.75
N LYS A 81 22.61 -2.93 -6.09
CA LYS A 81 22.11 -2.16 -7.23
C LYS A 81 20.94 -1.32 -6.82
N CYS A 82 20.65 -0.32 -7.65
CA CYS A 82 19.47 0.49 -7.54
C CYS A 82 18.53 0.25 -8.71
N ALA A 83 17.25 0.20 -8.38
CA ALA A 83 16.17 0.36 -9.33
C ALA A 83 15.18 1.38 -8.79
N TYR A 84 14.53 2.12 -9.68
CA TYR A 84 13.48 3.05 -9.29
C TYR A 84 12.17 2.74 -10.01
N THR A 85 11.09 3.25 -9.44
CA THR A 85 9.81 3.44 -10.11
C THR A 85 9.25 4.82 -9.81
N THR A 86 8.40 5.32 -10.71
CA THR A 86 7.63 6.56 -10.53
C THR A 86 6.23 6.29 -9.97
N ALA A 87 5.90 5.03 -9.64
CA ALA A 87 4.68 4.71 -8.92
C ALA A 87 4.80 5.10 -7.45
N ASN A 88 3.72 5.67 -6.91
CA ASN A 88 3.59 6.01 -5.50
C ASN A 88 3.24 4.76 -4.66
N LEU A 89 4.16 3.78 -4.64
CA LEU A 89 3.90 2.44 -4.09
C LEU A 89 3.58 2.44 -2.59
N LEU A 90 4.12 3.40 -1.84
CA LEU A 90 3.91 3.55 -0.40
C LEU A 90 2.81 4.58 -0.06
N LYS A 91 2.04 5.07 -1.04
CA LYS A 91 0.97 6.07 -0.85
C LYS A 91 1.47 7.28 -0.04
N VAL A 92 2.59 7.86 -0.50
CA VAL A 92 3.07 9.15 -0.02
C VAL A 92 1.93 10.15 -0.08
N ALA A 93 1.74 10.87 1.02
CA ALA A 93 0.65 11.81 1.18
C ALA A 93 0.63 12.88 0.06
N THR A 94 -0.56 13.38 -0.26
CA THR A 94 -0.73 14.36 -1.33
C THR A 94 -0.18 15.74 -0.92
N GLU A 95 0.27 16.52 -1.91
CA GLU A 95 0.90 17.85 -1.69
C GLU A 95 0.11 18.76 -0.75
N GLY A 96 -1.22 18.80 -0.89
CA GLY A 96 -2.09 19.67 -0.09
C GLY A 96 -2.22 19.29 1.39
N SER A 97 -1.72 18.12 1.79
CA SER A 97 -1.80 17.64 3.18
C SER A 97 -0.63 18.13 4.06
N TYR A 98 0.43 18.66 3.46
CA TYR A 98 1.66 18.99 4.16
C TYR A 98 1.62 20.37 4.83
N SER A 99 2.37 20.51 5.91
CA SER A 99 2.55 21.79 6.59
C SER A 99 3.92 21.92 7.23
N ASP A 100 4.49 23.12 7.18
CA ASP A 100 5.78 23.48 7.78
C ASP A 100 5.78 23.19 9.29
N VAL A 101 6.86 22.57 9.76
CA VAL A 101 7.13 22.30 11.18
C VAL A 101 8.46 22.83 11.68
N ALA A 102 9.46 22.89 10.82
CA ALA A 102 10.80 23.37 11.18
C ALA A 102 11.54 23.92 9.96
N LYS A 103 12.38 24.92 10.18
CA LYS A 103 13.36 25.37 9.20
C LYS A 103 14.60 24.50 9.27
N GLN A 104 15.39 24.50 8.19
CA GLN A 104 16.68 23.81 8.17
C GLN A 104 17.56 24.22 9.38
N GLY A 105 18.03 23.22 10.13
CA GLY A 105 18.87 23.37 11.32
C GLY A 105 18.08 23.43 12.63
N GLU A 106 16.74 23.47 12.59
CA GLU A 106 15.89 23.37 13.78
C GLU A 106 15.50 21.91 14.05
N THR A 107 14.99 21.63 15.24
CA THR A 107 14.44 20.33 15.63
C THR A 107 12.93 20.42 15.81
N PHE A 108 12.22 19.31 15.62
CA PHE A 108 10.77 19.27 15.82
C PHE A 108 10.27 17.94 16.37
N SER A 109 9.06 17.99 16.92
CA SER A 109 8.27 16.84 17.34
C SER A 109 6.86 16.98 16.78
N LEU A 110 6.19 15.85 16.52
CA LEU A 110 4.81 15.83 16.04
C LEU A 110 3.82 15.91 17.22
N PRO A 111 2.58 16.38 16.98
CA PRO A 111 1.51 16.22 17.97
C PRO A 111 1.25 14.73 18.25
N ASP A 112 0.71 14.45 19.44
CA ASP A 112 0.24 13.10 19.79
C ASP A 112 -1.09 12.82 19.07
N THR A 113 -1.01 12.11 17.96
CA THR A 113 -2.14 11.64 17.14
C THR A 113 -2.33 10.13 17.26
N GLY A 114 -1.33 9.41 17.78
CA GLY A 114 -1.26 7.95 17.76
C GLY A 114 -1.12 7.35 16.36
N LYS A 115 -0.78 8.14 15.34
CA LYS A 115 -0.67 7.72 13.93
C LYS A 115 0.75 7.92 13.39
N MET A 116 1.12 7.18 12.34
CA MET A 116 2.34 7.45 11.59
C MET A 116 2.08 8.56 10.56
N HIS A 117 2.98 9.53 10.48
CA HIS A 117 2.89 10.64 9.54
C HIS A 117 4.01 10.58 8.53
N TRP A 118 3.74 10.99 7.29
CA TRP A 118 4.80 11.32 6.36
C TRP A 118 5.48 12.60 6.80
N ILE A 119 6.80 12.58 6.84
CA ILE A 119 7.63 13.78 6.97
C ILE A 119 8.45 13.96 5.72
N ARG A 120 8.66 15.21 5.31
CA ARG A 120 9.49 15.53 4.15
C ARG A 120 10.43 16.69 4.43
N TYR A 121 11.60 16.64 3.81
CA TYR A 121 12.63 17.67 3.89
C TYR A 121 13.07 18.10 2.50
N GLY A 122 13.06 19.41 2.26
CA GLY A 122 13.26 19.90 0.90
C GLY A 122 12.83 21.35 0.71
N SER A 123 12.68 21.73 -0.56
CA SER A 123 12.30 23.08 -0.96
C SER A 123 11.63 23.05 -2.35
N GLY A 124 10.59 23.87 -2.54
CA GLY A 124 9.85 23.91 -3.80
C GLY A 124 9.20 22.56 -4.13
N ASN A 125 9.63 21.93 -5.23
CA ASN A 125 9.13 20.63 -5.69
C ASN A 125 10.10 19.48 -5.44
N VAL A 126 11.16 19.73 -4.67
CA VAL A 126 12.24 18.76 -4.46
C VAL A 126 12.28 18.33 -3.00
N TRP A 127 12.01 17.05 -2.75
CA TRP A 127 11.73 16.53 -1.40
C TRP A 127 12.34 15.15 -1.17
N MET A 128 12.88 14.93 0.03
CA MET A 128 13.14 13.60 0.61
C MET A 128 12.01 13.25 1.57
N TYR A 129 11.54 12.01 1.56
CA TYR A 129 10.45 11.55 2.43
C TYR A 129 10.94 10.47 3.40
N THR A 130 10.34 10.48 4.59
CA THR A 130 10.36 9.35 5.52
C THR A 130 9.08 9.41 6.37
N VAL A 131 8.97 8.56 7.37
CA VAL A 131 7.84 8.55 8.30
C VAL A 131 8.30 8.84 9.72
N MET A 132 7.37 9.36 10.54
CA MET A 132 7.60 9.69 11.94
C MET A 132 6.36 9.34 12.75
N SER A 133 6.55 8.86 13.98
CA SER A 133 5.42 8.56 14.87
C SER A 133 4.83 9.84 15.45
N GLY A 134 3.51 9.95 15.39
CA GLY A 134 2.72 10.96 16.10
C GLY A 134 2.46 10.53 17.54
N ASP A 135 3.48 10.14 18.29
CA ASP A 135 3.38 9.75 19.71
C ASP A 135 3.69 10.91 20.67
N GLY A 136 3.99 12.09 20.12
CA GLY A 136 4.38 13.28 20.88
C GLY A 136 5.77 13.22 21.54
N LYS A 137 6.54 12.15 21.31
CA LYS A 137 7.81 11.90 22.03
C LYS A 137 9.03 11.92 21.14
N GLN A 138 8.92 11.43 19.90
CA GLN A 138 10.04 11.43 18.97
C GLN A 138 10.45 12.87 18.64
N THR A 139 11.75 13.15 18.61
CA THR A 139 12.32 14.41 18.11
C THR A 139 13.20 14.13 16.91
N VAL A 140 13.07 14.95 15.87
CA VAL A 140 13.81 14.83 14.61
C VAL A 140 14.50 16.15 14.28
N ASP A 141 15.74 16.05 13.78
CA ASP A 141 16.50 17.19 13.27
C ASP A 141 16.10 17.50 11.83
N CYS A 142 15.72 18.75 11.57
CA CYS A 142 15.44 19.19 10.22
C CYS A 142 16.72 19.56 9.46
N SER A 143 17.51 18.57 9.07
CA SER A 143 18.86 18.79 8.54
C SER A 143 19.24 17.86 7.39
N ASN A 144 20.25 18.26 6.63
CA ASN A 144 20.87 17.38 5.63
C ASN A 144 21.44 16.10 6.27
N ASP A 145 21.90 16.19 7.52
CA ASP A 145 22.56 15.08 8.22
C ASP A 145 21.55 13.99 8.61
N TYR A 146 20.36 14.37 9.11
CA TYR A 146 19.30 13.41 9.44
C TYR A 146 18.77 12.70 8.19
N PHE A 147 18.54 13.45 7.10
CA PHE A 147 18.14 12.87 5.81
C PHE A 147 19.31 12.30 5.02
N ASN A 148 20.53 12.34 5.57
CA ASN A 148 21.82 12.01 4.93
C ASN A 148 21.96 12.51 3.48
N TYR A 149 21.27 13.61 3.14
CA TYR A 149 21.10 14.08 1.77
C TYR A 149 20.77 15.57 1.76
N ASN A 150 21.30 16.28 0.76
CA ASN A 150 20.93 17.65 0.47
C ASN A 150 20.05 17.67 -0.80
N PRO A 151 18.72 17.65 -0.67
CA PRO A 151 17.83 17.56 -1.83
C PRO A 151 17.86 18.80 -2.73
N SER A 152 18.27 19.95 -2.22
CA SER A 152 18.25 21.19 -2.98
C SER A 152 19.43 22.04 -2.58
N ASP A 153 20.49 21.99 -3.38
CA ASP A 153 21.71 22.73 -3.08
C ASP A 153 21.52 24.25 -3.30
N GLY A 154 22.12 25.05 -2.44
CA GLY A 154 22.02 26.51 -2.49
C GLY A 154 20.66 27.12 -2.09
N THR A 155 19.66 26.31 -1.69
CA THR A 155 18.36 26.80 -1.20
C THR A 155 18.10 26.43 0.26
N THR A 156 17.39 27.31 0.98
CA THR A 156 16.91 27.02 2.32
C THR A 156 15.83 25.95 2.26
N LYS A 157 16.02 24.89 3.04
CA LYS A 157 15.07 23.78 3.14
C LYS A 157 14.19 23.91 4.38
N VAL A 158 13.05 23.23 4.35
CA VAL A 158 12.11 23.14 5.46
C VAL A 158 11.72 21.69 5.66
N CYS A 159 11.29 21.37 6.88
CA CYS A 159 10.61 20.12 7.18
C CYS A 159 9.12 20.36 7.24
N GLN A 160 8.38 19.44 6.65
CA GLN A 160 6.93 19.42 6.66
C GLN A 160 6.44 18.03 7.08
N TYR A 161 5.23 17.96 7.62
CA TYR A 161 4.55 16.69 7.89
C TYR A 161 3.14 16.69 7.31
N SER A 162 2.62 15.51 7.00
CA SER A 162 1.25 15.33 6.53
C SER A 162 0.27 15.41 7.71
N LYS A 163 -0.64 16.39 7.72
CA LYS A 163 -1.56 16.61 8.85
C LYS A 163 -2.71 15.61 8.90
N ASP A 164 -3.29 15.35 7.73
CA ASP A 164 -4.56 14.64 7.58
C ASP A 164 -4.45 13.44 6.61
N ALA A 165 -3.22 13.10 6.20
CA ALA A 165 -2.92 11.97 5.32
C ALA A 165 -1.84 11.13 5.99
N TYR A 166 -2.28 10.20 6.84
CA TYR A 166 -1.42 9.33 7.63
C TYR A 166 -0.81 8.23 6.76
N TYR A 167 0.30 7.67 7.24
CA TYR A 167 0.81 6.43 6.70
C TYR A 167 0.12 5.26 7.42
N THR A 168 -0.57 4.41 6.67
CA THR A 168 -1.29 3.27 7.24
C THR A 168 -0.35 2.13 7.54
N LEU A 169 -0.40 1.70 8.79
CA LEU A 169 0.21 0.48 9.27
C LEU A 169 -0.87 -0.61 9.34
N SER A 170 -0.46 -1.86 9.32
CA SER A 170 -1.39 -3.00 9.49
C SER A 170 -2.12 -2.98 10.83
N ASP A 171 -3.39 -3.39 10.83
CA ASP A 171 -4.22 -3.45 12.03
C ASP A 171 -3.64 -4.44 13.08
N ASN A 172 -3.70 -4.05 14.36
CA ASN A 172 -3.21 -4.78 15.54
C ASN A 172 -1.69 -4.90 15.71
N GLU A 173 -0.87 -4.23 14.91
CA GLU A 173 0.58 -4.35 15.06
C GLU A 173 1.16 -3.43 16.13
N THR A 174 1.56 -4.05 17.23
CA THR A 174 2.49 -3.46 18.19
C THR A 174 3.91 -3.53 17.64
N LEU A 175 4.65 -2.44 17.79
CA LEU A 175 6.08 -2.38 17.53
C LEU A 175 6.81 -3.57 18.19
N THR A 176 7.37 -4.47 17.39
CA THR A 176 7.95 -5.74 17.86
C THR A 176 9.46 -5.63 17.99
N GLU A 177 10.00 -5.79 19.20
CA GLU A 177 11.46 -5.87 19.40
C GLU A 177 11.99 -7.14 18.77
N CYS A 178 13.07 -7.04 17.99
CA CYS A 178 13.70 -8.21 17.37
C CYS A 178 15.17 -8.38 17.74
N ALA A 179 15.90 -7.31 18.07
CA ALA A 179 17.33 -7.38 18.32
C ALA A 179 17.83 -6.21 19.17
N THR A 180 18.86 -6.46 19.98
CA THR A 180 19.69 -5.38 20.55
C THR A 180 20.81 -4.99 19.59
N GLU A 181 21.40 -3.80 19.75
CA GLU A 181 22.51 -3.34 18.90
C GLU A 181 23.63 -4.38 18.74
N GLY A 182 24.00 -4.65 17.49
CA GLY A 182 24.99 -5.65 17.08
C GLY A 182 24.48 -7.09 16.97
N GLN A 183 23.18 -7.33 17.16
CA GLN A 183 22.54 -8.63 16.89
C GLN A 183 21.72 -8.60 15.60
N SER A 184 21.40 -9.78 15.08
CA SER A 184 20.59 -9.91 13.88
C SER A 184 19.08 -9.92 14.19
N CYS A 185 18.31 -9.18 13.40
CA CYS A 185 16.86 -9.08 13.42
C CYS A 185 16.29 -9.82 12.20
N THR A 186 15.27 -10.65 12.40
CA THR A 186 14.53 -11.33 11.32
C THR A 186 13.05 -10.97 11.46
N PRO A 187 12.54 -10.02 10.67
CA PRO A 187 11.12 -9.71 10.69
C PRO A 187 10.32 -10.89 10.11
N LYS A 188 9.16 -11.20 10.70
CA LYS A 188 8.39 -12.41 10.40
C LYS A 188 7.13 -12.10 9.57
N VAL A 189 7.30 -11.30 8.52
CA VAL A 189 6.22 -10.88 7.62
C VAL A 189 6.68 -10.92 6.16
N GLY A 190 5.73 -10.84 5.24
CA GLY A 190 5.93 -11.33 3.87
C GLY A 190 6.74 -10.44 2.93
N ASP A 191 6.59 -9.11 2.97
CA ASP A 191 7.15 -8.23 1.92
C ASP A 191 7.89 -7.04 2.52
N VAL A 192 7.22 -6.03 3.06
CA VAL A 192 7.89 -4.85 3.60
C VAL A 192 7.58 -4.64 5.08
N VAL A 193 8.62 -4.29 5.81
CA VAL A 193 8.53 -3.82 7.18
C VAL A 193 8.99 -2.40 7.28
N LEU A 194 8.40 -1.69 8.23
CA LEU A 194 8.94 -0.47 8.76
C LEU A 194 9.80 -0.83 9.98
N MET A 195 11.11 -0.78 9.82
CA MET A 195 12.07 -1.05 10.89
C MET A 195 12.47 0.24 11.60
N ARG A 196 12.58 0.15 12.91
CA ARG A 196 13.02 1.22 13.80
C ARG A 196 14.36 0.84 14.42
N TYR A 197 15.31 1.75 14.39
CA TYR A 197 16.59 1.60 15.08
C TYR A 197 16.88 2.81 15.95
N GLY A 198 17.08 2.61 17.24
CA GLY A 198 17.35 3.71 18.16
C GLY A 198 17.03 3.40 19.62
N THR A 199 16.81 4.45 20.42
CA THR A 199 16.30 4.39 21.79
C THR A 199 14.84 4.85 21.84
N ASP A 200 14.24 4.92 23.03
CA ASP A 200 12.80 5.19 23.19
C ASP A 200 12.30 6.49 22.54
N ASN A 201 13.12 7.55 22.50
CA ASN A 201 12.70 8.87 21.99
C ASN A 201 13.56 9.40 20.82
N GLN A 202 14.66 8.70 20.48
CA GLN A 202 15.55 9.07 19.37
C GLN A 202 15.87 7.83 18.54
N TYR A 203 15.29 7.76 17.34
CA TYR A 203 15.35 6.59 16.48
C TYR A 203 15.06 6.96 15.03
N ASP A 204 15.57 6.12 14.13
CA ASP A 204 15.35 6.21 12.70
C ASP A 204 14.38 5.12 12.23
N TRP A 205 13.54 5.49 11.28
CA TRP A 205 12.62 4.58 10.58
C TRP A 205 13.15 4.26 9.18
N ARG A 206 13.02 2.99 8.76
CA ARG A 206 13.42 2.51 7.44
C ARG A 206 12.42 1.51 6.89
N PHE A 207 12.06 1.69 5.63
CA PHE A 207 11.34 0.67 4.86
C PHE A 207 12.33 -0.37 4.37
N MET A 208 12.14 -1.62 4.78
CA MET A 208 13.04 -2.74 4.45
C MET A 208 12.23 -3.93 3.93
N HIS A 209 12.82 -4.68 3.01
CA HIS A 209 12.17 -5.88 2.48
C HIS A 209 12.34 -7.06 3.45
N SER A 210 11.25 -7.58 4.00
CA SER A 210 11.24 -8.59 5.04
C SER A 210 11.53 -10.00 4.57
N ALA A 211 11.27 -10.39 3.31
CA ALA A 211 11.18 -11.78 2.80
C ALA A 211 12.19 -12.81 3.36
N ASP A 212 11.97 -13.24 4.61
CA ASP A 212 12.89 -13.99 5.47
C ASP A 212 14.32 -13.40 5.60
N ASN A 213 14.49 -12.12 5.32
CA ASN A 213 15.77 -11.44 5.38
C ASN A 213 16.26 -11.26 6.83
N ILE A 214 17.58 -11.24 6.96
CA ILE A 214 18.27 -11.02 8.23
C ILE A 214 18.98 -9.68 8.17
N TYR A 215 18.64 -8.80 9.12
CA TYR A 215 19.17 -7.45 9.23
C TYR A 215 20.03 -7.29 10.48
N GLU A 216 21.26 -6.82 10.33
CA GLU A 216 22.10 -6.48 11.47
C GLU A 216 21.58 -5.23 12.16
N CYS A 217 21.39 -5.29 13.48
CA CYS A 217 20.89 -4.16 14.26
C CYS A 217 22.02 -3.15 14.55
N ASN A 218 22.45 -2.40 13.56
CA ASN A 218 23.60 -1.50 13.67
C ASN A 218 23.49 -0.24 12.80
N ASN A 219 24.40 0.72 13.03
CA ASN A 219 24.46 1.95 12.23
C ASN A 219 24.74 1.67 10.75
N GLU A 220 25.46 0.61 10.41
CA GLU A 220 25.76 0.29 9.00
C GLU A 220 24.49 -0.05 8.22
N THR A 221 23.57 -0.80 8.85
CA THR A 221 22.31 -1.21 8.23
C THR A 221 21.31 -0.06 8.10
N PHE A 222 21.26 0.85 9.09
CA PHE A 222 20.26 1.93 9.16
C PHE A 222 20.78 3.31 8.70
N GLY A 223 22.09 3.44 8.48
CA GLY A 223 22.73 4.66 7.99
C GLY A 223 23.17 5.61 9.12
N PRO A 224 22.60 6.83 9.22
CA PRO A 224 22.89 7.76 10.30
C PRO A 224 22.77 7.09 11.68
N ASN A 225 23.65 7.47 12.61
CA ASN A 225 23.51 7.04 13.99
C ASN A 225 22.55 8.00 14.71
N PRO A 226 21.35 7.55 15.11
CA PRO A 226 20.39 8.45 15.73
C PRO A 226 20.82 8.89 17.12
N ILE A 227 21.62 8.08 17.84
CA ILE A 227 22.07 8.37 19.21
C ILE A 227 23.28 7.52 19.65
N HIS A 228 24.21 8.11 20.39
CA HIS A 228 25.37 7.42 20.99
C HIS A 228 25.03 6.68 22.30
N GLU A 229 23.93 5.93 22.28
CA GLU A 229 23.50 5.04 23.35
C GLU A 229 23.28 3.62 22.80
N THR A 230 23.06 2.64 23.68
CA THR A 230 22.70 1.28 23.24
C THR A 230 21.34 1.31 22.57
N LYS A 231 21.32 0.98 21.28
CA LYS A 231 20.12 1.01 20.46
C LYS A 231 19.46 -0.37 20.38
N ARG A 232 18.22 -0.38 19.94
CA ARG A 232 17.41 -1.58 19.73
C ARG A 232 16.74 -1.50 18.37
N CYS A 233 16.50 -2.66 17.78
CA CYS A 233 15.75 -2.79 16.56
C CYS A 233 14.36 -3.31 16.86
N TYR A 234 13.39 -2.60 16.28
CA TYR A 234 12.00 -3.02 16.25
C TYR A 234 11.53 -3.06 14.80
N TRP A 235 10.47 -3.80 14.54
CA TRP A 235 9.80 -3.79 13.25
C TRP A 235 8.29 -3.79 13.44
N MET A 236 7.61 -3.37 12.38
CA MET A 236 6.17 -3.50 12.19
C MET A 236 5.88 -3.74 10.71
N ALA A 237 4.85 -4.52 10.44
CA ALA A 237 4.40 -4.81 9.10
C ALA A 237 3.80 -3.56 8.46
N VAL A 238 4.03 -3.46 7.16
CA VAL A 238 3.43 -2.46 6.30
C VAL A 238 2.25 -3.09 5.59
N ALA A 239 1.08 -2.47 5.66
CA ALA A 239 -0.04 -2.85 4.82
C ALA A 239 0.22 -2.40 3.37
N PRO A 240 -0.16 -3.19 2.35
CA PRO A 240 -0.16 -2.71 0.98
C PRO A 240 -1.04 -1.46 0.86
N SER A 241 -0.76 -0.60 -0.10
CA SER A 241 -1.60 0.56 -0.36
C SER A 241 -2.58 0.27 -1.49
N ALA A 242 -3.88 0.38 -1.24
CA ALA A 242 -4.88 0.29 -2.31
C ALA A 242 -4.82 1.54 -3.21
N THR A 243 -4.74 1.34 -4.51
CA THR A 243 -4.77 2.41 -5.52
C THR A 243 -6.19 2.70 -5.99
N SER A 244 -7.05 1.69 -6.00
CA SER A 244 -8.48 1.84 -6.26
C SER A 244 -9.28 0.69 -5.67
N THR A 245 -10.49 0.97 -5.20
CA THR A 245 -11.49 -0.04 -4.85
C THR A 245 -12.84 0.35 -5.42
N PHE A 246 -13.47 -0.57 -6.14
CA PHE A 246 -14.81 -0.36 -6.68
C PHE A 246 -15.69 -1.59 -6.47
N GLY A 247 -16.98 -1.33 -6.27
CA GLY A 247 -18.01 -2.34 -6.18
C GLY A 247 -18.71 -2.55 -7.51
N LEU A 248 -19.21 -3.75 -7.74
CA LEU A 248 -20.08 -4.04 -8.87
C LEU A 248 -21.04 -5.18 -8.57
N TRP A 249 -22.23 -5.12 -9.17
CA TRP A 249 -23.21 -6.19 -9.13
C TRP A 249 -23.00 -7.13 -10.31
N SER A 250 -22.51 -8.34 -10.03
CA SER A 250 -22.29 -9.38 -11.02
C SER A 250 -23.53 -10.27 -11.14
N LYS A 251 -24.08 -10.42 -12.35
CA LYS A 251 -25.17 -11.38 -12.60
C LYS A 251 -24.61 -12.81 -12.51
N VAL A 252 -25.04 -13.58 -11.51
CA VAL A 252 -24.53 -14.94 -11.24
C VAL A 252 -25.40 -16.04 -11.85
N GLU A 253 -26.71 -15.81 -11.98
CA GLU A 253 -27.63 -16.77 -12.57
C GLU A 253 -28.87 -16.05 -13.11
N SER A 254 -29.54 -16.59 -14.12
CA SER A 254 -30.82 -16.05 -14.57
C SER A 254 -31.73 -17.12 -15.12
N CYS A 255 -33.04 -16.94 -14.93
CA CYS A 255 -34.02 -17.84 -15.50
C CYS A 255 -35.26 -17.11 -16.02
N GLN A 256 -35.95 -17.77 -16.94
CA GLN A 256 -37.16 -17.28 -17.58
C GLN A 256 -38.29 -18.30 -17.41
N GLY A 257 -39.51 -17.81 -17.20
CA GLY A 257 -40.69 -18.64 -17.01
C GLY A 257 -41.43 -18.35 -15.71
N GLN A 258 -42.74 -18.57 -15.73
CA GLN A 258 -43.61 -18.32 -14.59
C GLN A 258 -43.27 -19.28 -13.44
N GLY A 259 -42.96 -18.74 -12.27
CA GLY A 259 -42.65 -19.54 -11.08
C GLY A 259 -41.25 -20.18 -11.09
N CYS A 260 -40.33 -19.73 -11.95
CA CYS A 260 -38.95 -20.19 -11.87
C CYS A 260 -38.31 -19.77 -10.53
N THR A 261 -37.68 -20.72 -9.85
CA THR A 261 -36.86 -20.53 -8.64
C THR A 261 -35.39 -20.64 -9.02
N ILE A 262 -34.57 -19.69 -8.58
CA ILE A 262 -33.10 -19.79 -8.69
C ILE A 262 -32.58 -20.26 -7.33
N SER A 263 -31.77 -21.31 -7.32
CA SER A 263 -31.00 -21.76 -6.15
C SER A 263 -29.57 -22.01 -6.59
N LYS A 264 -28.62 -21.24 -6.06
CA LYS A 264 -27.23 -21.26 -6.49
C LYS A 264 -26.31 -21.24 -5.28
N GLN A 265 -25.27 -22.07 -5.32
CA GLN A 265 -24.14 -21.91 -4.42
C GLN A 265 -23.28 -20.75 -4.90
N LEU A 266 -23.13 -19.75 -4.05
CA LEU A 266 -22.29 -18.58 -4.28
C LEU A 266 -21.06 -18.67 -3.38
N SER A 267 -19.92 -18.30 -3.93
CA SER A 267 -18.66 -18.23 -3.18
C SER A 267 -18.62 -16.94 -2.36
N ILE A 268 -18.12 -17.02 -1.13
CA ILE A 268 -17.88 -15.89 -0.25
C ILE A 268 -16.42 -15.91 0.15
N GLY A 269 -15.81 -14.75 0.23
CA GLY A 269 -14.43 -14.60 0.67
C GLY A 269 -13.62 -13.72 -0.27
N THR A 270 -12.33 -13.67 -0.01
CA THR A 270 -11.37 -12.86 -0.75
C THR A 270 -10.40 -13.74 -1.52
N SER A 271 -10.24 -13.43 -2.81
CA SER A 271 -9.18 -13.95 -3.68
C SER A 271 -8.19 -12.84 -3.94
N ARG A 272 -6.89 -13.16 -3.93
CA ARG A 272 -5.80 -12.18 -4.04
C ARG A 272 -4.66 -12.74 -4.85
N THR A 273 -3.96 -11.87 -5.56
CA THR A 273 -2.73 -12.23 -6.29
C THR A 273 -1.46 -11.99 -5.47
N ASN A 274 -1.50 -11.15 -4.43
CA ASN A 274 -0.37 -11.03 -3.50
C ASN A 274 -0.32 -12.22 -2.56
N THR A 275 0.87 -12.82 -2.43
CA THR A 275 1.13 -13.96 -1.54
C THR A 275 1.73 -13.55 -0.20
N TRP A 276 2.05 -12.27 -0.04
CA TRP A 276 2.84 -11.76 1.07
C TRP A 276 2.02 -11.00 2.12
N SER A 277 0.88 -10.42 1.75
CA SER A 277 0.05 -9.68 2.70
C SER A 277 -0.77 -10.63 3.57
N THR A 278 -0.78 -10.39 4.88
CA THR A 278 -1.67 -11.14 5.77
C THR A 278 -3.13 -10.79 5.46
N THR A 279 -4.08 -11.64 5.87
CA THR A 279 -5.51 -11.30 5.75
C THR A 279 -5.85 -10.02 6.53
N ALA A 280 -5.15 -9.73 7.63
CA ALA A 280 -5.34 -8.53 8.43
C ALA A 280 -4.87 -7.27 7.70
N GLU A 281 -3.65 -7.29 7.15
CA GLU A 281 -3.11 -6.20 6.30
C GLU A 281 -4.06 -5.87 5.16
N TRP A 282 -4.47 -6.88 4.40
CA TRP A 282 -5.39 -6.70 3.28
C TRP A 282 -6.75 -6.13 3.72
N THR A 283 -7.30 -6.61 4.84
CA THR A 283 -8.59 -6.10 5.35
C THR A 283 -8.50 -4.61 5.66
N SER A 284 -7.41 -4.17 6.30
CA SER A 284 -7.16 -2.75 6.59
C SER A 284 -7.07 -1.93 5.30
N THR A 285 -6.24 -2.38 4.35
CA THR A 285 -6.02 -1.74 3.06
C THR A 285 -7.32 -1.52 2.27
N VAL A 286 -8.15 -2.57 2.14
CA VAL A 286 -9.41 -2.46 1.40
C VAL A 286 -10.41 -1.58 2.15
N THR A 287 -10.51 -1.72 3.48
CA THR A 287 -11.46 -0.95 4.29
C THR A 287 -11.18 0.55 4.15
N GLU A 288 -9.92 0.96 4.30
CA GLU A 288 -9.51 2.37 4.13
C GLU A 288 -9.81 2.87 2.71
N SER A 289 -9.50 2.06 1.69
CA SER A 289 -9.76 2.43 0.29
C SER A 289 -11.24 2.70 0.00
N VAL A 290 -12.11 1.86 0.56
CA VAL A 290 -13.56 2.04 0.48
C VAL A 290 -13.98 3.33 1.18
N GLU A 291 -13.51 3.56 2.41
CA GLU A 291 -13.83 4.77 3.19
C GLU A 291 -13.41 6.06 2.47
N GLU A 292 -12.25 6.06 1.82
CA GLU A 292 -11.74 7.22 1.09
C GLU A 292 -12.49 7.49 -0.23
N SER A 293 -12.73 6.46 -1.04
CA SER A 293 -13.21 6.67 -2.41
C SER A 293 -13.89 5.47 -3.06
N PHE A 294 -15.00 4.98 -2.48
CA PHE A 294 -15.77 3.90 -3.08
C PHE A 294 -16.66 4.33 -4.26
N GLU A 295 -16.58 3.59 -5.36
CA GLU A 295 -17.47 3.71 -6.52
C GLU A 295 -18.21 2.40 -6.78
N VAL A 296 -19.51 2.49 -7.12
CA VAL A 296 -20.30 1.33 -7.53
C VAL A 296 -20.63 1.40 -9.02
N LEU A 297 -19.94 0.57 -9.79
CA LEU A 297 -20.13 0.49 -11.24
C LEU A 297 -21.54 -0.05 -11.55
N GLY A 298 -22.21 0.61 -12.50
CA GLY A 298 -23.58 0.28 -12.90
C GLY A 298 -24.70 0.89 -12.03
N ALA A 299 -24.38 1.50 -10.88
CA ALA A 299 -25.36 2.16 -10.01
C ALA A 299 -25.36 3.70 -10.09
N GLY A 300 -24.42 4.31 -10.83
CA GLY A 300 -24.46 5.74 -11.16
C GLY A 300 -23.35 6.63 -10.58
N GLY A 301 -22.17 6.08 -10.24
CA GLY A 301 -20.97 6.84 -9.88
C GLY A 301 -20.54 6.65 -8.42
N LYS A 302 -19.64 7.53 -7.95
CA LYS A 302 -19.12 7.51 -6.57
C LYS A 302 -20.23 7.59 -5.54
N VAL A 303 -20.18 6.74 -4.51
CA VAL A 303 -21.13 6.79 -3.39
C VAL A 303 -20.70 7.85 -2.37
N SER A 304 -21.63 8.30 -1.51
CA SER A 304 -21.28 9.25 -0.46
C SER A 304 -20.39 8.61 0.61
N GLU A 305 -19.54 9.41 1.26
CA GLU A 305 -18.64 8.98 2.34
C GLU A 305 -19.38 8.17 3.42
N GLN A 306 -20.57 8.63 3.84
CA GLN A 306 -21.40 7.93 4.82
C GLN A 306 -21.80 6.52 4.34
N VAL A 307 -22.14 6.38 3.06
CA VAL A 307 -22.49 5.07 2.46
C VAL A 307 -21.25 4.20 2.37
N SER A 308 -20.12 4.73 1.90
CA SER A 308 -18.84 4.03 1.89
C SER A 308 -18.46 3.47 3.26
N MET A 309 -18.48 4.31 4.30
CA MET A 309 -18.17 3.90 5.67
C MET A 309 -19.13 2.82 6.18
N SER A 310 -20.44 3.00 5.98
CA SER A 310 -21.43 2.00 6.41
C SER A 310 -21.27 0.65 5.70
N PHE A 311 -20.88 0.66 4.42
CA PHE A 311 -20.56 -0.56 3.68
C PHE A 311 -19.26 -1.19 4.18
N ALA A 312 -18.21 -0.39 4.35
CA ALA A 312 -16.91 -0.82 4.87
C ALA A 312 -17.05 -1.47 6.25
N LEU A 313 -17.96 -0.98 7.09
CA LEU A 313 -18.24 -1.52 8.43
C LEU A 313 -19.31 -2.61 8.46
N SER A 314 -19.87 -3.01 7.32
CA SER A 314 -20.92 -4.02 7.28
C SER A 314 -20.39 -5.42 7.62
N GLU A 315 -21.18 -6.19 8.36
CA GLU A 315 -20.83 -7.56 8.78
C GLU A 315 -20.55 -8.47 7.58
N ASN A 316 -21.36 -8.36 6.52
CA ASN A 316 -21.20 -9.14 5.29
C ASN A 316 -19.85 -8.88 4.61
N PHE A 317 -19.42 -7.61 4.56
CA PHE A 317 -18.18 -7.22 3.94
C PHE A 317 -16.97 -7.63 4.78
N GLN A 318 -16.97 -7.30 6.08
CA GLN A 318 -15.89 -7.64 7.00
C GLN A 318 -15.70 -9.16 7.14
N THR A 319 -16.81 -9.93 7.14
CA THR A 319 -16.75 -11.39 7.14
C THR A 319 -16.09 -11.91 5.86
N ALA A 320 -16.49 -11.41 4.69
CA ALA A 320 -15.91 -11.83 3.41
C ALA A 320 -14.42 -11.45 3.28
N LEU A 321 -14.01 -10.29 3.80
CA LEU A 321 -12.60 -9.88 3.81
C LEU A 321 -11.73 -10.84 4.63
N SER A 322 -12.25 -11.33 5.75
CA SER A 322 -11.52 -12.21 6.67
C SER A 322 -11.38 -13.67 6.21
N GLN A 323 -12.07 -14.07 5.13
CA GLN A 323 -12.19 -15.46 4.69
C GLN A 323 -11.59 -15.69 3.31
N SER A 324 -11.03 -16.87 3.07
CA SER A 324 -10.68 -17.32 1.71
C SER A 324 -11.94 -17.70 0.92
N VAL A 325 -11.92 -17.63 -0.42
CA VAL A 325 -13.05 -17.98 -1.33
C VAL A 325 -13.42 -19.48 -1.34
N THR A 326 -13.29 -20.18 -0.21
CA THR A 326 -13.63 -21.60 -0.08
C THR A 326 -15.02 -21.81 0.52
N ASP A 327 -15.60 -20.78 1.13
CA ASP A 327 -16.93 -20.85 1.72
C ASP A 327 -18.01 -20.63 0.65
N THR A 328 -19.06 -21.45 0.71
CA THR A 328 -20.20 -21.35 -0.20
C THR A 328 -21.50 -21.27 0.58
N TYR A 329 -22.44 -20.45 0.11
CA TYR A 329 -23.80 -20.41 0.64
C TYR A 329 -24.82 -20.56 -0.47
N THR A 330 -26.01 -21.07 -0.13
CA THR A 330 -27.09 -21.24 -1.11
C THR A 330 -28.00 -20.03 -1.09
N ALA A 331 -27.89 -19.18 -2.10
CA ALA A 331 -28.85 -18.11 -2.35
C ALA A 331 -30.07 -18.68 -3.08
N THR A 332 -31.27 -18.39 -2.55
CA THR A 332 -32.52 -18.84 -3.15
C THR A 332 -33.42 -17.65 -3.46
N CYS A 333 -33.66 -17.40 -4.74
CA CYS A 333 -34.68 -16.46 -5.21
C CYS A 333 -35.98 -17.25 -5.46
N ASN A 334 -36.84 -17.31 -4.44
CA ASN A 334 -38.14 -17.98 -4.52
C ASN A 334 -39.29 -16.96 -4.53
N PRO A 335 -40.09 -16.89 -5.59
CA PRO A 335 -41.00 -15.77 -5.76
C PRO A 335 -42.48 -16.08 -5.54
N ASP A 336 -43.27 -15.00 -5.55
CA ASP A 336 -44.68 -15.08 -5.92
C ASP A 336 -44.87 -15.46 -7.40
N LYS A 337 -45.95 -16.19 -7.69
CA LYS A 337 -46.26 -16.86 -8.98
C LYS A 337 -46.40 -15.96 -10.21
N HIS A 338 -46.17 -14.65 -10.10
CA HIS A 338 -46.43 -13.65 -11.13
C HIS A 338 -45.19 -13.14 -11.88
N ALA A 339 -43.97 -13.34 -11.38
CA ALA A 339 -42.77 -12.87 -12.08
C ALA A 339 -42.24 -13.88 -13.10
N THR A 340 -41.86 -13.37 -14.29
CA THR A 340 -41.56 -14.13 -15.51
C THR A 340 -40.10 -14.11 -15.94
N ASN A 341 -39.31 -13.14 -15.45
CA ASN A 341 -37.87 -13.05 -15.67
C ASN A 341 -37.18 -12.84 -14.32
N ARG A 342 -36.11 -13.59 -14.07
CA ARG A 342 -35.31 -13.48 -12.85
C ARG A 342 -33.84 -13.50 -13.17
N ALA A 343 -33.11 -12.74 -12.39
CA ALA A 343 -31.67 -12.79 -12.31
C ALA A 343 -31.30 -12.72 -10.83
N LEU A 344 -30.28 -13.48 -10.46
CA LEU A 344 -29.61 -13.37 -9.18
C LEU A 344 -28.30 -12.62 -9.43
N PHE A 345 -28.04 -11.60 -8.62
CA PHE A 345 -26.79 -10.86 -8.63
C PHE A 345 -26.06 -11.07 -7.32
N GLN A 346 -24.72 -11.05 -7.38
CA GLN A 346 -23.87 -11.02 -6.20
C GLN A 346 -23.04 -9.74 -6.25
N PHE A 347 -22.92 -9.06 -5.11
CA PHE A 347 -22.02 -7.93 -5.00
C PHE A 347 -20.58 -8.41 -4.82
N GLN A 348 -19.67 -7.80 -5.57
CA GLN A 348 -18.24 -8.01 -5.38
C GLN A 348 -17.54 -6.65 -5.32
N THR A 349 -16.47 -6.58 -4.53
CA THR A 349 -15.51 -5.48 -4.61
C THR A 349 -14.25 -5.97 -5.29
N ASN A 350 -13.71 -5.15 -6.18
CA ASN A 350 -12.40 -5.35 -6.76
C ASN A 350 -11.48 -4.24 -6.24
N THR A 351 -10.30 -4.64 -5.79
CA THR A 351 -9.28 -3.74 -5.29
C THR A 351 -7.99 -3.95 -6.06
N THR A 352 -7.43 -2.87 -6.59
CA THR A 352 -6.06 -2.82 -7.06
C THR A 352 -5.19 -2.27 -5.94
N GLU A 353 -4.08 -2.94 -5.66
CA GLU A 353 -3.10 -2.56 -4.65
C GLU A 353 -1.74 -2.30 -5.28
N SER A 354 -0.99 -1.39 -4.69
CA SER A 354 0.45 -1.23 -4.90
C SER A 354 1.17 -2.42 -4.27
N CYS A 355 1.72 -3.27 -5.12
CA CYS A 355 2.65 -4.32 -4.70
C CYS A 355 4.08 -3.84 -4.89
N LEU A 356 4.91 -3.91 -3.86
CA LEU A 356 6.25 -3.34 -3.91
C LEU A 356 7.17 -4.12 -4.85
N GLU A 357 7.02 -5.44 -4.95
CA GLU A 357 7.77 -6.26 -5.90
C GLU A 357 7.29 -6.11 -7.36
N ASN A 358 5.99 -6.32 -7.59
CA ASN A 358 5.41 -6.45 -8.94
C ASN A 358 4.72 -5.19 -9.45
N GLY A 359 4.67 -4.12 -8.64
CA GLY A 359 4.02 -2.88 -9.00
C GLY A 359 2.57 -2.78 -8.67
N SER A 360 1.81 -3.79 -9.06
CA SER A 360 0.39 -3.90 -8.78
C SER A 360 0.01 -5.33 -8.43
N CYS A 361 -0.99 -5.44 -7.56
CA CYS A 361 -1.69 -6.69 -7.29
C CYS A 361 -3.18 -6.41 -7.30
N THR A 362 -3.95 -7.47 -7.50
CA THR A 362 -5.40 -7.38 -7.51
C THR A 362 -6.00 -8.35 -6.52
N GLY A 363 -7.07 -7.95 -5.89
CA GLY A 363 -7.93 -8.85 -5.15
C GLY A 363 -9.40 -8.59 -5.44
N ALA A 364 -10.19 -9.64 -5.30
CA ALA A 364 -11.63 -9.59 -5.41
C ALA A 364 -12.25 -10.17 -4.14
N THR A 365 -13.17 -9.42 -3.54
CA THR A 365 -13.94 -9.83 -2.37
C THR A 365 -15.38 -10.07 -2.80
N TYR A 366 -15.85 -11.30 -2.62
CA TYR A 366 -17.22 -11.71 -2.91
C TYR A 366 -18.03 -11.63 -1.62
N THR A 367 -18.94 -10.66 -1.54
CA THR A 367 -19.74 -10.46 -0.31
C THR A 367 -20.94 -11.40 -0.29
N GLN A 368 -21.56 -11.51 0.89
CA GLN A 368 -22.82 -12.23 1.06
C GLN A 368 -24.03 -11.42 0.55
N ASP A 369 -23.84 -10.24 -0.05
CA ASP A 369 -24.95 -9.42 -0.56
C ASP A 369 -25.40 -9.92 -1.93
N TYR A 370 -26.69 -10.25 -2.05
CA TYR A 370 -27.31 -10.73 -3.28
C TYR A 370 -28.66 -10.06 -3.54
N ALA A 371 -29.01 -9.90 -4.82
CA ALA A 371 -30.24 -9.25 -5.29
C ALA A 371 -30.98 -10.08 -6.34
#